data_AF-A0A1E5IY51-F1
#
_entry.id   AF-A0A1E5IY51-F1
#
_cell.length_a   1.000
_cell.length_b   1.000
_cell.length_c   1.000
_cell.angle_alpha   90.00
_cell.angle_beta   90.00
_cell.angle_gamma   90.00
#
_symmetry.space_group_name_H-M   'P 1'
#
loop_
_entity.id
_entity.type
_entity.pdbx_description
1 polymer ?
#
loop_
_entity_poly.entity_id
_entity_poly.type
_entity_poly.pdbx_seq_one_letter_code
_entity_poly.pdbx_strand_id
1 'polypeptide(L)'
;MKIPQVNKAEPDVLRVTAYVLQRGEAKESYSVCEAAKSAELNGISDHRIAEILKEICLEPDGPESMASYTKVDGNNSHNNPGRWQLNSQTYFSYLSYLSLLRSEESIELAKCSLIAAEQSNTTSKTSMWIATLSMVIAVIALLYEILPRIYAGMING
;
A
#
# COMPACT_ATOMS: atom_id res chain seq x y z
N MET A 1 -6.59 -0.15 12.31
CA MET A 1 -6.13 -0.47 10.94
C MET A 1 -5.42 0.77 10.43
N LYS A 2 -4.30 0.71 9.68
CA LYS A 2 -3.69 1.96 9.19
C LYS A 2 -4.54 2.54 8.07
N ILE A 3 -5.35 3.55 8.38
CA ILE A 3 -6.14 4.32 7.41
C ILE A 3 -5.13 5.12 6.57
N PRO A 4 -5.16 5.03 5.23
CA PRO A 4 -4.30 5.85 4.40
C PRO A 4 -4.61 7.34 4.59
N GLN A 5 -3.58 8.17 4.41
CA GLN A 5 -3.73 9.62 4.45
C GLN A 5 -4.63 10.06 3.30
N VAL A 6 -5.51 11.03 3.56
CA VAL A 6 -6.44 11.57 2.55
C VAL A 6 -5.63 12.18 1.40
N ASN A 7 -5.78 11.62 0.20
CA ASN A 7 -5.11 12.12 -0.99
C ASN A 7 -6.03 13.10 -1.74
N LYS A 8 -5.54 14.31 -2.03
CA LYS A 8 -6.32 15.35 -2.73
C LYS A 8 -6.64 15.00 -4.19
N ALA A 9 -5.91 14.06 -4.80
CA ALA A 9 -6.18 13.57 -6.14
C ALA A 9 -7.31 12.52 -6.18
N GLU A 10 -7.74 12.01 -5.03
CA GLU A 10 -8.83 11.03 -4.96
C GLU A 10 -10.20 11.70 -5.08
N PRO A 11 -11.21 10.96 -5.58
CA PRO A 11 -12.60 11.43 -5.58
C PRO A 11 -13.08 11.88 -4.19
N ASP A 12 -13.93 12.91 -4.16
CA ASP A 12 -14.47 13.47 -2.92
C ASP A 12 -15.07 12.41 -1.98
N VAL A 13 -15.76 11.40 -2.53
CA VAL A 13 -16.36 10.32 -1.74
C VAL A 13 -15.30 9.54 -0.98
N LEU A 14 -14.17 9.20 -1.60
CA LEU A 14 -13.08 8.48 -0.93
C LEU A 14 -12.41 9.36 0.13
N ARG A 15 -12.20 10.65 -0.18
CA ARG A 15 -11.62 11.62 0.75
C ARG A 15 -12.47 11.79 2.01
N VAL A 16 -13.78 11.99 1.84
CA VAL A 16 -14.73 12.13 2.96
C VAL A 16 -14.86 10.80 3.73
N THR A 17 -14.89 9.65 3.05
CA THR A 17 -14.93 8.33 3.71
C THR A 17 -13.71 8.11 4.61
N ALA A 18 -12.51 8.40 4.10
CA ALA A 18 -11.27 8.31 4.86
C ALA A 18 -11.25 9.27 6.06
N TYR A 19 -11.73 10.51 5.86
CA TYR A 19 -11.84 11.51 6.91
C TYR A 19 -12.79 11.06 8.04
N VAL A 20 -13.97 10.55 7.70
CA VAL A 20 -14.94 10.02 8.68
C VAL A 20 -14.32 8.89 9.49
N LEU A 21 -13.62 7.96 8.85
CA LEU A 21 -12.95 6.85 9.52
C LEU A 21 -11.87 7.32 10.49
N GLN A 22 -11.05 8.28 10.08
CA GLN A 22 -9.97 8.82 10.90
C GLN A 22 -10.51 9.52 12.16
N ARG A 23 -11.53 10.37 12.00
CA ARG A 23 -12.20 11.06 13.12
C ARG A 23 -12.98 10.09 14.01
N GLY A 24 -13.56 9.06 13.42
CA GLY A 24 -14.22 7.97 14.13
C GLY A 24 -13.27 7.18 15.04
N GLU A 25 -12.07 6.83 14.55
CA GLU A 25 -11.02 6.20 15.38
C GLU A 25 -10.57 7.11 16.55
N ALA A 26 -10.49 8.42 16.31
CA ALA A 26 -10.17 9.42 17.32
C ALA A 26 -11.34 9.73 18.29
N LYS A 27 -12.55 9.22 18.00
CA LYS A 27 -13.80 9.51 18.74
C LYS A 27 -14.13 11.01 18.79
N GLU A 28 -13.74 11.75 17.77
CA GLU A 28 -13.95 13.19 17.66
C GLU A 28 -15.29 13.49 17.00
N SER A 29 -16.02 14.46 17.56
CA SER A 29 -17.19 15.05 16.90
C SER A 29 -16.74 16.20 16.02
N TYR A 30 -17.39 16.37 14.88
CA TYR A 30 -17.13 17.48 13.98
C TYR A 30 -18.36 17.87 13.19
N SER A 31 -18.41 19.12 12.73
CA SER A 31 -19.46 19.62 11.85
C SER A 31 -19.07 19.56 10.37
N VAL A 32 -20.04 19.75 9.47
CA VAL A 32 -19.77 19.83 8.04
C VAL A 32 -18.86 21.02 7.71
N CYS A 33 -19.08 22.17 8.37
CA CYS A 33 -18.23 23.35 8.20
C CYS A 33 -16.80 23.14 8.69
N GLU A 34 -16.63 22.45 9.82
CA GLU A 34 -15.30 22.11 10.34
C GLU A 34 -14.59 21.14 9.39
N ALA A 35 -15.31 20.14 8.89
CA ALA A 35 -14.82 19.21 7.88
C ALA A 35 -14.35 19.96 6.62
N ALA A 36 -15.15 20.90 6.08
CA ALA A 36 -14.79 21.68 4.89
C ALA A 36 -13.52 22.53 5.05
N LYS A 37 -13.27 23.02 6.27
CA LYS A 37 -12.09 23.83 6.61
C LYS A 37 -10.85 23.01 6.95
N SER A 38 -11.00 21.69 7.12
CA SER A 38 -9.90 20.78 7.40
C SER A 38 -8.89 20.73 6.24
N ALA A 39 -7.62 20.46 6.53
CA ALA A 39 -6.59 20.41 5.48
C ALA A 39 -6.83 19.26 4.48
N GLU A 40 -7.48 18.20 4.96
CA GLU A 40 -7.81 16.95 4.28
C GLU A 40 -8.92 17.14 3.26
N LEU A 41 -9.98 17.87 3.61
CA LEU A 41 -11.15 18.10 2.76
C LEU A 41 -11.20 19.51 2.14
N ASN A 42 -10.18 20.33 2.37
CA ASN A 42 -10.04 21.63 1.72
C ASN A 42 -10.24 21.51 0.19
N GLY A 43 -11.04 22.40 -0.37
CA GLY A 43 -11.46 22.41 -1.78
C GLY A 43 -12.79 21.69 -2.07
N ILE A 44 -13.38 21.00 -1.09
CA ILE A 44 -14.72 20.42 -1.20
C ILE A 44 -15.73 21.38 -0.52
N SER A 45 -16.83 21.70 -1.20
CA SER A 45 -17.86 22.57 -0.62
C SER A 45 -18.63 21.89 0.51
N ASP A 46 -19.11 22.67 1.48
CA ASP A 46 -19.97 22.23 2.59
C ASP A 46 -21.17 21.43 2.07
N HIS A 47 -21.80 21.89 0.98
CA HIS A 47 -22.91 21.18 0.31
C HIS A 47 -22.49 19.77 -0.13
N ARG A 48 -21.34 19.66 -0.79
CA ARG A 48 -20.86 18.37 -1.30
C ARG A 48 -20.49 17.42 -0.16
N ILE A 49 -19.87 17.93 0.90
CA ILE A 49 -19.55 17.13 2.09
C ILE A 49 -20.85 16.66 2.77
N ALA A 50 -21.84 17.54 2.92
CA ALA A 50 -23.13 17.19 3.49
C ALA A 50 -23.87 16.11 2.68
N GLU A 51 -23.86 16.20 1.35
CA GLU A 51 -24.42 15.16 0.47
C GLU A 51 -23.74 13.81 0.66
N ILE A 52 -22.40 13.80 0.66
CA ILE A 52 -21.64 12.57 0.82
C ILE A 52 -21.88 11.97 2.20
N LEU A 53 -21.86 12.78 3.27
CA LEU A 53 -22.13 12.31 4.64
C LEU A 53 -23.53 11.67 4.75
N LYS A 54 -24.56 12.25 4.11
CA LYS A 54 -25.91 11.65 4.08
C LYS A 54 -25.91 10.24 3.47
N GLU A 55 -25.08 10.02 2.47
CA GLU A 55 -25.03 8.75 1.73
C GLU A 55 -24.19 7.69 2.47
N ILE A 56 -23.07 8.09 3.05
CA ILE A 56 -22.06 7.15 3.55
C ILE A 56 -22.10 6.92 5.06
N CYS A 57 -22.73 7.80 5.82
CA CYS A 57 -22.76 7.73 7.28
C CYS A 57 -24.07 7.19 7.85
N LEU A 58 -23.98 6.65 9.07
CA LEU A 58 -25.11 6.48 9.97
C LEU A 58 -25.50 7.83 10.57
N GLU A 59 -26.72 7.90 11.07
CA GLU A 59 -27.25 9.10 11.70
C GLU A 59 -26.52 9.36 13.04
N PRO A 60 -25.96 10.57 13.26
CA PRO A 60 -25.05 10.82 14.38
C PRO A 60 -25.73 10.78 15.76
N ASP A 61 -27.01 11.16 15.85
CA ASP A 61 -27.79 11.21 17.10
C ASP A 61 -29.09 10.36 17.01
N GLY A 62 -29.09 9.32 16.17
CA GLY A 62 -30.23 8.43 16.01
C GLY A 62 -31.28 8.87 14.97
N PRO A 63 -32.46 8.23 14.96
CA PRO A 63 -33.49 8.35 13.93
C PRO A 63 -33.77 9.79 13.50
N GLU A 64 -33.70 10.07 12.19
CA GLU A 64 -34.02 11.36 11.57
C GLU A 64 -33.07 12.52 11.89
N SER A 65 -31.99 12.27 12.66
CA SER A 65 -31.01 13.33 12.97
C SER A 65 -30.18 13.75 11.77
N MET A 66 -30.05 12.89 10.75
CA MET A 66 -29.20 13.11 9.58
C MET A 66 -29.49 14.45 8.88
N ALA A 67 -30.77 14.77 8.66
CA ALA A 67 -31.17 15.99 7.97
C ALA A 67 -30.73 17.24 8.76
N SER A 68 -30.89 17.23 10.07
CA SER A 68 -30.52 18.37 10.93
C SER A 68 -29.01 18.67 10.88
N TYR A 69 -28.17 17.63 10.79
CA TYR A 69 -26.71 17.79 10.78
C TYR A 69 -26.10 18.05 9.40
N THR A 70 -26.88 17.90 8.32
CA THR A 70 -26.40 18.03 6.94
C THR A 70 -27.16 19.08 6.12
N LYS A 71 -28.15 19.76 6.73
CA LYS A 71 -28.89 20.82 6.05
C LYS A 71 -28.07 22.10 6.01
N VAL A 72 -27.60 22.42 4.81
CA VAL A 72 -26.92 23.68 4.50
C VAL A 72 -27.99 24.72 4.14
N ASP A 73 -28.55 25.37 5.15
CA ASP A 73 -29.50 26.49 5.03
C ASP A 73 -29.10 27.67 5.94
N GLY A 74 -29.87 28.76 5.92
CA GLY A 74 -29.62 29.96 6.73
C GLY A 74 -29.70 29.75 8.24
N ASN A 75 -30.14 28.58 8.72
CA ASN A 75 -30.16 28.23 10.14
C ASN A 75 -28.84 27.59 10.61
N ASN A 76 -27.86 27.39 9.71
CA ASN A 76 -26.52 26.90 10.01
C ASN A 76 -26.46 25.56 10.79
N SER A 77 -27.47 24.70 10.64
CA SER A 77 -27.53 23.44 11.40
C SER A 77 -26.44 22.44 10.99
N HIS A 78 -25.94 22.53 9.75
CA HIS A 78 -24.73 21.84 9.28
C HIS A 78 -23.44 22.21 10.02
N ASN A 79 -23.45 23.28 10.83
CA ASN A 79 -22.34 23.65 11.70
C ASN A 79 -22.40 22.97 13.08
N ASN A 80 -23.44 22.18 13.36
CA ASN A 80 -23.51 21.43 14.61
C ASN A 80 -22.56 20.22 14.55
N PRO A 81 -21.73 20.00 15.59
CA PRO A 81 -20.81 18.87 15.61
C PRO A 81 -21.56 17.57 15.91
N GLY A 82 -21.36 16.57 15.05
CA GLY A 82 -21.95 15.24 15.18
C GLY A 82 -20.88 14.15 15.32
N ARG A 83 -21.25 13.01 15.90
CA ARG A 83 -20.41 11.81 15.92
C ARG A 83 -20.69 10.95 14.70
N TRP A 84 -20.03 11.28 13.61
CA TRP A 84 -20.18 10.58 12.35
C TRP A 84 -19.55 9.20 12.40
N GLN A 85 -20.30 8.21 11.94
CA GLN A 85 -19.83 6.84 11.74
C GLN A 85 -20.24 6.38 10.35
N LEU A 86 -19.40 5.62 9.67
CA LEU A 86 -19.78 5.04 8.38
C LEU A 86 -20.89 4.01 8.56
N ASN A 87 -21.78 3.92 7.57
CA ASN A 87 -22.68 2.79 7.45
C ASN A 87 -21.90 1.52 7.06
N SER A 88 -22.47 0.35 7.33
CA SER A 88 -21.79 -0.94 7.12
C SER A 88 -21.42 -1.17 5.66
N GLN A 89 -22.30 -0.80 4.73
CA GLN A 89 -22.08 -0.90 3.28
C GLN A 89 -20.81 -0.14 2.86
N THR A 90 -20.71 1.13 3.23
CA THR A 90 -19.57 2.00 2.87
C THR A 90 -18.31 1.50 3.57
N TYR A 91 -18.42 1.13 4.85
CA TYR A 91 -17.29 0.60 5.61
C TYR A 91 -16.66 -0.61 4.91
N PHE A 92 -17.44 -1.65 4.59
CA PHE A 92 -16.92 -2.85 3.92
C PHE A 92 -16.49 -2.59 2.48
N SER A 93 -17.17 -1.70 1.76
CA SER A 93 -16.76 -1.30 0.42
C SER A 93 -15.39 -0.61 0.43
N TYR A 94 -15.16 0.27 1.40
CA TYR A 94 -13.89 0.96 1.58
C TYR A 94 -12.77 0.00 2.00
N LEU A 95 -13.05 -0.96 2.90
CA LEU A 95 -12.09 -2.01 3.23
C LEU A 95 -11.71 -2.85 2.01
N SER A 96 -12.68 -3.17 1.16
CA SER A 96 -12.46 -3.92 -0.08
C SER A 96 -11.59 -3.13 -1.06
N TYR A 97 -11.86 -1.84 -1.23
CA TYR A 97 -11.03 -0.93 -2.00
C TYR A 97 -9.57 -0.94 -1.51
N LEU A 98 -9.35 -0.80 -0.21
CA LEU A 98 -8.00 -0.83 0.37
C LEU A 98 -7.29 -2.17 0.20
N SER A 99 -8.02 -3.28 0.21
CA SER A 99 -7.47 -4.61 -0.06
C SER A 99 -7.01 -4.74 -1.51
N LEU A 100 -7.76 -4.20 -2.46
CA LEU A 100 -7.38 -4.19 -3.88
C LEU A 100 -6.12 -3.36 -4.10
N LEU A 101 -6.07 -2.14 -3.56
CA LEU A 101 -4.91 -1.25 -3.69
C LEU A 101 -3.62 -1.92 -3.19
N ARG A 102 -3.66 -2.54 -1.99
CA ARG A 102 -2.50 -3.27 -1.45
C ARG A 102 -2.12 -4.51 -2.26
N SER A 103 -3.10 -5.15 -2.89
CA SER A 103 -2.85 -6.32 -3.75
C SER A 103 -2.12 -5.90 -5.02
N GLU A 104 -2.51 -4.78 -5.61
CA GLU A 104 -1.83 -4.20 -6.79
C GLU A 104 -0.38 -3.83 -6.45
N GLU A 105 -0.14 -3.14 -5.34
CA GLU A 105 1.21 -2.83 -4.85
C GLU A 105 2.05 -4.11 -4.65
N SER A 106 1.46 -5.14 -4.05
CA SER A 106 2.14 -6.42 -3.83
C SER A 106 2.47 -7.15 -5.14
N ILE A 107 1.59 -7.05 -6.14
CA ILE A 107 1.82 -7.62 -7.48
C ILE A 107 2.98 -6.89 -8.17
N GLU A 108 3.04 -5.56 -8.08
CA GLU A 108 4.15 -4.79 -8.66
C GLU A 108 5.48 -5.14 -8.00
N LEU A 109 5.51 -5.22 -6.67
CA LEU A 109 6.70 -5.66 -5.93
C LEU A 109 7.11 -7.10 -6.30
N ALA A 110 6.14 -8.00 -6.47
CA ALA A 110 6.39 -9.38 -6.89
C ALA A 110 6.99 -9.44 -8.31
N LYS A 111 6.58 -8.55 -9.23
CA LYS A 111 7.19 -8.46 -10.56
C LYS A 111 8.65 -8.00 -10.47
N CYS A 112 8.94 -6.97 -9.68
CA CYS A 112 10.30 -6.49 -9.48
C CYS A 112 11.21 -7.55 -8.85
N SER A 113 10.70 -8.28 -7.85
CA SER A 113 11.46 -9.36 -7.20
C SER A 113 11.70 -10.55 -8.15
N LEU A 114 10.74 -10.86 -9.02
CA LEU A 114 10.90 -11.90 -10.04
C LEU A 114 11.99 -11.53 -11.05
N ILE A 115 12.01 -10.28 -11.55
CA ILE A 115 13.06 -9.80 -12.46
C ILE A 115 14.45 -9.87 -11.78
N ALA A 116 14.54 -9.44 -10.52
CA ALA A 116 15.78 -9.54 -9.76
C ALA A 116 16.24 -11.00 -9.55
N ALA A 117 15.30 -11.91 -9.29
CA ALA A 117 15.57 -13.34 -9.17
C ALA A 117 16.03 -13.96 -10.50
N GLU A 118 15.43 -13.54 -11.62
CA GLU A 118 15.84 -13.97 -12.96
C GLU A 118 17.28 -13.53 -13.27
N GLN A 119 17.61 -12.26 -13.00
CA GLN A 119 18.98 -11.74 -13.13
C GLN A 119 19.97 -12.51 -12.25
N SER A 120 19.62 -12.77 -10.99
CA SER A 120 20.45 -13.58 -10.09
C SER A 120 20.65 -15.02 -10.59
N ASN A 121 19.60 -15.63 -11.16
CA ASN A 121 19.66 -16.96 -11.75
C ASN A 121 20.60 -16.99 -12.96
N THR A 122 20.53 -15.99 -13.85
CA THR A 122 21.48 -15.89 -14.97
C THR A 122 22.92 -15.71 -14.48
N THR A 123 23.14 -14.90 -13.44
CA THR A 123 24.46 -14.68 -12.83
C THR A 123 24.99 -15.95 -12.15
N SER A 124 24.11 -16.73 -11.52
CA SER A 124 24.48 -18.01 -10.91
C SER A 124 24.85 -19.06 -11.95
N LYS A 125 24.17 -19.07 -13.11
CA LYS A 125 24.54 -19.94 -14.23
C LYS A 125 25.91 -19.57 -14.78
N THR A 126 26.22 -18.28 -14.95
CA THR A 126 27.54 -17.86 -15.45
C THR A 126 28.65 -18.16 -14.46
N SER A 127 28.44 -17.92 -13.16
CA SER A 127 29.43 -18.26 -12.13
C SER A 127 29.69 -19.77 -12.05
N MET A 128 28.66 -20.59 -12.23
CA MET A 128 28.80 -22.05 -12.28
C MET A 128 29.66 -22.51 -13.47
N TRP A 129 29.48 -21.90 -14.65
CA TRP A 129 30.35 -22.15 -15.80
C TRP A 129 31.79 -21.71 -15.57
N ILE A 130 32.02 -20.57 -14.90
CA ILE A 130 33.37 -20.10 -14.57
C ILE A 130 34.04 -21.05 -13.56
N ALA A 131 33.31 -21.50 -12.54
CA ALA A 131 33.82 -22.41 -11.51
C ALA A 131 34.18 -23.80 -12.07
N THR A 132 33.37 -24.31 -13.00
CA THR A 132 33.68 -25.59 -13.66
C THR A 132 34.94 -25.48 -14.51
N LEU A 133 35.09 -24.40 -15.28
CA LEU A 133 36.30 -24.15 -16.06
C LEU A 133 37.55 -23.99 -15.18
N SER A 134 37.47 -23.25 -14.08
CA SER A 134 38.61 -23.07 -13.17
C SER A 134 39.05 -24.40 -12.52
N MET A 135 38.09 -25.26 -12.15
CA MET A 135 38.37 -26.58 -11.61
C MET A 135 39.12 -27.47 -12.61
N VAL A 136 38.72 -27.48 -13.88
CA VAL A 136 39.38 -28.27 -14.94
C VAL A 136 40.83 -27.80 -15.15
N ILE A 137 41.06 -26.48 -15.21
CA ILE A 137 42.41 -25.91 -15.37
C ILE A 137 43.32 -26.32 -14.19
N ALA A 138 42.81 -26.26 -12.96
CA ALA A 138 43.56 -26.66 -11.77
C ALA A 138 43.97 -28.14 -11.80
N VAL A 139 43.08 -29.03 -12.25
CA VAL A 139 43.38 -30.47 -12.41
C VAL A 139 44.49 -30.70 -13.43
N ILE A 140 44.45 -30.00 -14.58
CA ILE A 140 45.49 -30.11 -15.61
C ILE A 140 46.84 -29.61 -15.10
N ALA A 141 46.87 -28.49 -14.38
CA ALA A 141 48.10 -27.95 -13.80
C ALA A 141 48.74 -28.94 -12.81
N LEU A 142 47.93 -29.56 -11.93
CA LEU A 142 48.40 -30.60 -11.01
C LEU A 142 48.97 -31.82 -11.75
N LEU A 143 48.30 -32.27 -12.81
CA LEU A 143 48.81 -33.38 -13.63
C LEU A 143 50.17 -33.02 -14.26
N TYR A 144 50.31 -31.79 -14.78
CA TYR A 144 51.57 -31.32 -15.37
C TYR A 144 52.72 -31.24 -14.37
N GLU A 145 52.48 -30.90 -13.11
CA GLU A 145 53.52 -30.92 -12.07
C GLU A 145 53.91 -32.34 -11.62
N ILE A 146 52.94 -33.25 -11.54
CA ILE A 146 53.13 -34.60 -11.00
C ILE A 146 53.78 -35.54 -12.02
N LEU A 147 53.35 -35.51 -13.29
CA LEU A 147 53.85 -36.38 -14.37
C LEU A 147 55.39 -36.37 -14.53
N PRO A 148 56.08 -35.22 -14.65
CA PRO A 148 57.53 -35.19 -14.82
C PRO A 148 58.27 -35.68 -13.56
N ARG A 149 57.71 -35.47 -12.35
CA ARG A 149 58.30 -36.02 -11.10
C ARG A 149 58.23 -37.54 -11.06
N ILE A 150 57.09 -38.12 -11.45
CA ILE A 150 56.94 -39.58 -11.55
C ILE A 150 57.88 -40.14 -12.62
N TYR A 151 57.95 -39.49 -13.79
CA TYR A 151 58.82 -39.92 -14.89
C TYR A 151 60.31 -39.86 -14.52
N ALA A 152 60.76 -38.80 -13.85
CA ALA A 152 62.13 -38.69 -13.35
C ALA A 152 62.47 -39.73 -12.26
N GLY A 153 61.49 -40.12 -11.43
CA GLY A 153 61.65 -41.19 -10.44
C GLY A 153 61.79 -42.58 -11.06
N MET A 154 61.15 -42.84 -12.21
CA MET A 154 61.25 -44.12 -12.93
C MET A 154 62.55 -44.28 -13.75
N ILE A 155 63.20 -43.18 -14.17
CA ILE A 155 64.46 -43.25 -14.93
C ILE A 155 65.68 -43.43 -14.01
N ASN A 156 65.59 -42.99 -12.75
CA ASN A 156 66.70 -43.01 -11.78
C ASN A 156 66.59 -44.14 -10.74
N GLY A 157 65.68 -45.11 -10.91
CA GLY A 157 65.53 -46.30 -10.07
C GLY A 157 65.80 -47.56 -10.87
#